data_AF-A0A820J916-F1
#
_entry.id   AF-A0A820J916-F1
#
_cell.length_a   1.000
_cell.length_b   1.000
_cell.length_c   1.000
_cell.angle_alpha   90.00
_cell.angle_beta   90.00
_cell.angle_gamma   90.00
#
_symmetry.space_group_name_H-M   'P 1'
#
loop_
_entity.id
_entity.type
_entity.pdbx_description
1 polymer ?
#
loop_
_entity_poly.entity_id
_entity_poly.type
_entity_poly.pdbx_seq_one_letter_code
_entity_poly.pdbx_strand_id
1 'polypeptide(L)'
;ETLVKRIENLRDYLTTLETIKIERLTAIKSYRTRLDTLCTQLDFKLDKFSIACQLIDEKYESCLTTDSLNQIESLLNELECKSKEQEKYVYRLVETLEKLYTKLSRDDATPPKRSAAYILRHNNAETVKQLENEISELQAKRMATSQVYCESMRKKIEEFYEQYQIGLSERHPIDFENITPETLDECDREYDRLDDMCRARKAIIDVFEQWKLLVQQHTEFLV
;
A
#
# COMPACT_ATOMS: atom_id res chain seq x y z
N GLU A 1 47.05 6.93 -58.82
CA GLU A 1 46.45 7.92 -57.91
C GLU A 1 47.50 8.93 -57.47
N THR A 2 47.17 10.22 -57.48
CA THR A 2 48.10 11.29 -57.08
C THR A 2 48.14 11.42 -55.56
N LEU A 3 49.31 11.74 -54.99
CA LEU A 3 49.49 11.96 -53.55
C LEU A 3 48.50 12.98 -52.97
N VAL A 4 48.09 13.97 -53.77
CA VAL A 4 47.10 14.99 -53.41
C VAL A 4 45.75 14.37 -53.06
N LYS A 5 45.21 13.47 -53.90
CA LYS A 5 43.95 12.77 -53.62
C LYS A 5 44.02 11.93 -52.34
N ARG A 6 45.18 11.34 -52.05
CA ARG A 6 45.38 10.55 -50.83
C ARG A 6 45.41 11.41 -49.57
N ILE A 7 45.97 12.62 -49.65
CA ILE A 7 45.94 13.60 -48.55
C ILE A 7 44.53 14.13 -48.33
N GLU A 8 43.78 14.43 -49.40
CA GLU A 8 42.37 14.85 -49.31
C GLU A 8 41.51 13.76 -48.65
N ASN A 9 41.60 12.51 -49.11
CA ASN A 9 40.89 11.38 -48.51
C ASN A 9 41.22 11.18 -47.02
N LEU A 10 42.47 11.41 -46.61
CA LEU A 10 42.87 11.32 -45.19
C LEU A 10 42.30 12.46 -44.36
N ARG A 11 42.20 13.68 -44.91
CA ARG A 11 41.56 14.82 -44.24
C ARG A 11 40.06 14.58 -44.06
N ASP A 12 39.39 14.06 -45.09
CA ASP A 12 37.98 13.70 -45.03
C ASP A 12 37.72 12.58 -44.02
N TYR A 13 38.63 11.60 -43.94
CA TYR A 13 38.54 10.53 -42.94
C TYR A 13 38.76 11.06 -41.52
N LEU A 14 39.75 11.94 -41.30
CA LEU A 14 40.00 12.54 -39.98
C LEU A 14 38.82 13.41 -39.51
N THR A 15 38.25 14.23 -40.38
CA THR A 15 37.07 15.06 -40.05
C THR A 15 35.85 14.20 -39.73
N THR A 16 35.65 13.10 -40.44
CA THR A 16 34.60 12.12 -40.12
C THR A 16 34.81 11.49 -38.74
N LEU A 17 36.04 11.07 -38.42
CA LEU A 17 36.37 10.52 -37.11
C LEU A 17 36.20 11.52 -35.97
N GLU A 18 36.57 12.78 -36.18
CA GLU A 18 36.34 13.86 -35.22
C GLU A 18 34.85 14.08 -34.96
N THR A 19 34.04 14.06 -36.01
CA THR A 19 32.58 14.19 -35.90
C THR A 19 31.98 13.05 -35.09
N ILE A 20 32.32 11.79 -35.42
CA ILE A 20 31.86 10.60 -34.68
C ILE A 20 32.31 10.66 -33.20
N LYS A 21 33.54 11.12 -32.94
CA LYS A 21 34.05 11.26 -31.57
C LYS A 21 33.22 12.27 -30.77
N ILE A 22 32.87 13.42 -31.36
CA ILE A 22 32.04 14.44 -30.72
C ILE A 22 30.62 13.93 -30.45
N GLU A 23 30.01 13.22 -31.40
CA GLU A 23 28.69 12.61 -31.24
C GLU A 23 28.68 11.61 -30.08
N ARG A 24 29.67 10.71 -30.03
CA ARG A 24 29.79 9.71 -28.96
C ARG A 24 30.03 10.35 -27.59
N LEU A 25 30.85 11.41 -27.52
CA LEU A 25 31.06 12.15 -26.27
C LEU A 25 29.77 12.82 -25.78
N THR A 26 28.97 13.35 -26.70
CA THR A 26 27.66 13.95 -26.38
C THR A 26 26.68 12.90 -25.86
N ALA A 27 26.61 11.73 -26.51
CA ALA A 27 25.77 10.62 -26.07
C ALA A 27 26.16 10.13 -24.68
N ILE A 28 27.45 9.93 -24.41
CA ILE A 28 27.96 9.48 -23.10
C ILE A 28 27.57 10.45 -21.98
N LYS A 29 27.67 11.77 -22.22
CA LYS A 29 27.23 12.77 -21.23
C LYS A 29 25.75 12.64 -20.92
N SER A 30 24.91 12.40 -21.93
CA SER A 30 23.47 12.15 -21.74
C SER A 30 23.19 10.83 -21.02
N TYR A 31 23.95 9.78 -21.33
CA TYR A 31 23.82 8.49 -20.64
C TYR A 31 24.23 8.60 -19.18
N ARG A 32 25.27 9.37 -18.85
CA ARG A 32 25.71 9.62 -17.48
C ARG A 32 24.60 10.24 -16.64
N THR A 33 24.00 11.32 -17.13
CA THR A 33 22.95 12.02 -16.38
C THR A 33 21.72 11.13 -16.18
N ARG A 34 21.33 10.35 -17.19
CA ARG A 34 20.24 9.37 -17.07
C ARG A 34 20.55 8.24 -16.08
N LEU A 35 21.75 7.66 -16.15
CA LEU A 35 22.20 6.60 -15.23
C LEU A 35 22.21 7.09 -13.79
N ASP A 36 22.79 8.26 -13.53
CA ASP A 36 22.87 8.84 -12.20
C ASP A 36 21.47 9.09 -11.61
N THR A 37 20.56 9.63 -12.43
CA THR A 37 19.17 9.86 -12.04
C THR A 37 18.44 8.55 -11.71
N LEU A 38 18.54 7.54 -12.59
CA LEU A 38 17.86 6.25 -12.40
C LEU A 38 18.44 5.46 -11.23
N CYS A 39 19.76 5.45 -11.07
CA CYS A 39 20.41 4.78 -9.94
C CYS A 39 20.00 5.41 -8.60
N THR A 40 19.94 6.75 -8.55
CA THR A 40 19.49 7.46 -7.35
C THR A 40 18.02 7.20 -7.05
N GLN A 41 17.15 7.23 -8.07
CA GLN A 41 15.72 6.93 -7.90
C GLN A 41 15.48 5.50 -7.40
N LEU A 42 16.16 4.52 -7.99
CA LEU A 42 15.98 3.11 -7.68
C LEU A 42 16.78 2.63 -6.45
N ASP A 43 17.61 3.49 -5.85
CA ASP A 43 18.67 3.10 -4.89
C ASP A 43 19.51 1.93 -5.43
N PHE A 44 19.78 1.96 -6.75
CA PHE A 44 20.48 0.90 -7.45
C PHE A 44 21.99 1.14 -7.38
N LYS A 45 22.71 0.19 -6.76
CA LYS A 45 24.17 0.21 -6.69
C LYS A 45 24.75 -0.47 -7.91
N LEU A 46 25.43 0.31 -8.74
CA LEU A 46 26.20 -0.22 -9.86
C LEU A 46 27.36 -1.07 -9.37
N ASP A 47 27.68 -2.13 -10.12
CA ASP A 47 28.87 -2.92 -9.86
C ASP A 47 30.12 -2.06 -10.13
N LYS A 48 31.09 -2.10 -9.20
CA LYS A 48 32.33 -1.30 -9.22
C LYS A 48 33.17 -1.54 -10.47
N PHE A 49 33.01 -2.70 -11.10
CA PHE A 49 33.74 -3.09 -12.31
C PHE A 49 32.95 -2.85 -13.61
N SER A 50 31.70 -2.41 -13.51
CA SER A 50 30.86 -2.15 -14.69
C SER A 50 31.33 -0.92 -15.47
N ILE A 51 31.16 -0.95 -16.79
CA ILE A 51 31.42 0.20 -17.67
C ILE A 51 30.56 1.41 -17.26
N ALA A 52 29.36 1.16 -16.73
CA ALA A 52 28.49 2.21 -16.20
C ALA A 52 29.09 2.92 -14.97
N CYS A 53 29.79 2.21 -14.08
CA CYS A 53 30.53 2.83 -12.97
C CYS A 53 31.71 3.67 -13.48
N GLN A 54 32.46 3.16 -14.47
CA GLN A 54 33.56 3.90 -15.11
C GLN A 54 33.09 5.21 -15.78
N LEU A 55 31.86 5.19 -16.30
CA LEU A 55 31.22 6.35 -16.94
C LEU A 55 30.78 7.41 -15.92
N ILE A 56 30.43 7.01 -14.69
CA ILE A 56 30.15 7.94 -13.57
C ILE A 56 31.45 8.54 -13.02
N ASP A 57 32.52 7.73 -12.95
CA ASP A 57 33.86 8.10 -12.45
C ASP A 57 34.71 8.90 -13.46
N GLU A 58 34.09 9.44 -14.52
CA GLU A 58 34.70 10.34 -15.53
C GLU A 58 35.82 9.74 -16.39
N LYS A 59 35.94 8.41 -16.46
CA LYS A 59 36.88 7.73 -17.37
C LYS A 59 36.23 7.49 -18.74
N TYR A 60 35.98 8.57 -19.48
CA TYR A 60 35.23 8.53 -20.75
C TYR A 60 35.92 7.76 -21.87
N GLU A 61 37.25 7.66 -21.84
CA GLU A 61 38.06 7.16 -22.95
C GLU A 61 37.82 5.66 -23.24
N SER A 62 37.55 4.85 -22.22
CA SER A 62 37.19 3.41 -22.38
C SER A 62 35.75 3.19 -22.82
N CYS A 63 34.89 4.22 -22.71
CA CYS A 63 33.45 4.12 -22.97
C CYS A 63 33.06 4.50 -24.41
N LEU A 64 34.01 4.97 -25.22
CA LEU A 64 33.76 5.46 -26.58
C LEU A 64 33.64 4.34 -27.64
N THR A 65 33.80 3.07 -27.27
CA THR A 65 33.61 1.95 -28.20
C THR A 65 32.12 1.71 -28.43
N THR A 66 31.78 1.16 -29.60
CA THR A 66 30.39 0.82 -29.93
C THR A 66 29.82 -0.19 -28.94
N ASP A 67 30.63 -1.18 -28.53
CA ASP A 67 30.21 -2.21 -27.59
C ASP A 67 29.91 -1.64 -26.20
N SER A 68 30.77 -0.73 -25.70
CA SER A 68 30.53 -0.04 -24.42
C SER A 68 29.23 0.76 -24.46
N LEU A 69 28.98 1.51 -25.54
CA LEU A 69 27.75 2.28 -25.72
C LEU A 69 26.50 1.37 -25.73
N ASN A 70 26.55 0.25 -26.43
CA ASN A 70 25.45 -0.72 -26.48
C ASN A 70 25.17 -1.34 -25.10
N GLN A 71 26.22 -1.65 -24.33
CA GLN A 71 26.07 -2.18 -22.96
C GLN A 71 25.43 -1.15 -22.03
N ILE A 72 25.86 0.11 -22.11
CA ILE A 72 25.29 1.22 -21.33
C ILE A 72 23.81 1.43 -21.71
N GLU A 73 23.48 1.41 -23.00
CA GLU A 73 22.12 1.56 -23.49
C GLU A 73 21.22 0.40 -23.05
N SER A 74 21.71 -0.84 -23.09
CA SER A 74 21.00 -2.00 -22.55
C SER A 74 20.69 -1.83 -21.06
N LEU A 75 21.69 -1.42 -20.28
CA LEU A 75 21.52 -1.19 -18.84
C LEU A 75 20.51 -0.05 -18.56
N LEU A 76 20.58 1.04 -19.32
CA LEU A 76 19.61 2.13 -19.21
C LEU A 76 18.19 1.65 -19.48
N ASN A 77 17.98 0.85 -20.53
CA ASN A 77 16.67 0.29 -20.85
C ASN A 77 16.15 -0.63 -19.74
N GLU A 78 17.02 -1.45 -19.13
CA GLU A 78 16.66 -2.28 -17.98
C GLU A 78 16.26 -1.44 -16.76
N LEU A 79 17.03 -0.41 -16.43
CA LEU A 79 16.74 0.49 -15.31
C LEU A 79 15.44 1.29 -15.55
N GLU A 80 15.18 1.71 -16.79
CA GLU A 80 13.92 2.37 -17.14
C GLU A 80 12.71 1.45 -17.02
N CYS A 81 12.85 0.18 -17.41
CA CYS A 81 11.81 -0.82 -17.19
C CYS A 81 11.53 -0.99 -15.69
N LYS A 82 12.57 -1.13 -14.86
CA LYS A 82 12.42 -1.22 -13.40
C LYS A 82 11.80 0.03 -12.79
N SER A 83 12.18 1.22 -13.26
CA SER A 83 11.58 2.48 -12.82
C SER A 83 10.08 2.52 -13.11
N LYS A 84 9.65 2.11 -14.31
CA LYS A 84 8.22 1.99 -14.66
C LYS A 84 7.48 0.95 -13.82
N GLU A 85 8.13 -0.15 -13.47
CA GLU A 85 7.54 -1.15 -12.57
C GLU A 85 7.35 -0.59 -11.16
N GLN A 86 8.33 0.16 -10.65
CA GLN A 86 8.22 0.83 -9.35
C GLN A 86 7.13 1.91 -9.36
N GLU A 87 6.96 2.68 -10.44
CA GLU A 87 5.83 3.62 -10.57
C GLU A 87 4.47 2.91 -10.44
N LYS A 88 4.31 1.76 -11.11
CA LYS A 88 3.10 0.94 -10.99
C LYS A 88 2.92 0.42 -9.57
N TYR A 89 4.01 0.09 -8.89
CA TYR A 89 3.97 -0.35 -7.50
C TYR A 89 3.54 0.76 -6.55
N VAL A 90 4.17 1.94 -6.63
CA VAL A 90 3.78 3.16 -5.89
C VAL A 90 2.32 3.50 -6.12
N TYR A 91 1.84 3.42 -7.37
CA TYR A 91 0.43 3.64 -7.71
C TYR A 91 -0.52 2.70 -6.95
N ARG A 92 -0.16 1.42 -6.81
CA ARG A 92 -0.96 0.44 -6.04
C ARG A 92 -0.89 0.70 -4.54
N LEU A 93 0.25 1.12 -4.02
CA LEU A 93 0.40 1.50 -2.60
C LEU A 93 -0.49 2.71 -2.27
N VAL A 94 -0.45 3.76 -3.09
CA VAL A 94 -1.31 4.95 -2.92
C VAL A 94 -2.79 4.58 -3.00
N GLU A 95 -3.19 3.72 -3.94
CA GLU A 95 -4.58 3.21 -4.00
C GLU A 95 -4.98 2.45 -2.73
N THR A 96 -4.05 1.66 -2.17
CA THR A 96 -4.29 0.92 -0.94
C THR A 96 -4.46 1.87 0.25
N LEU A 97 -3.62 2.91 0.34
CA LEU A 97 -3.76 3.97 1.33
C LEU A 97 -5.10 4.70 1.21
N GLU A 98 -5.50 5.14 0.01
CA GLU A 98 -6.81 5.78 -0.21
C GLU A 98 -7.97 4.90 0.29
N LYS A 99 -7.93 3.59 0.00
CA LYS A 99 -8.93 2.63 0.50
C LYS A 99 -8.89 2.44 2.02
N LEU A 100 -7.72 2.49 2.64
CA LEU A 100 -7.59 2.39 4.10
C LEU A 100 -8.08 3.67 4.79
N TYR A 101 -7.73 4.85 4.28
CA TYR A 101 -8.19 6.13 4.81
C TYR A 101 -9.70 6.31 4.72
N THR A 102 -10.31 5.93 3.60
CA THR A 102 -11.78 5.96 3.44
C THR A 102 -12.50 5.02 4.41
N LYS A 103 -11.93 3.84 4.71
CA LYS A 103 -12.51 2.88 5.65
C LYS A 103 -12.28 3.22 7.12
N LEU A 104 -11.18 3.89 7.45
CA LEU A 104 -10.81 4.22 8.83
C LEU A 104 -11.48 5.50 9.35
N SER A 105 -12.27 6.21 8.53
CA SER A 105 -12.99 7.45 8.90
C SER A 105 -12.15 8.37 9.80
N ARG A 106 -10.93 8.73 9.34
CA ARG A 106 -10.13 9.73 10.05
C ARG A 106 -10.59 11.11 9.63
N ASP A 107 -11.18 11.86 10.55
CA ASP A 107 -11.56 13.27 10.35
C ASP A 107 -10.36 14.20 10.10
N ASP A 108 -9.12 13.78 10.39
CA ASP A 108 -7.95 14.69 10.37
C ASP A 108 -6.83 14.33 9.38
N ALA A 109 -6.95 13.24 8.61
CA ALA A 109 -5.87 12.83 7.70
C ALA A 109 -6.34 12.79 6.25
N THR A 110 -5.90 13.77 5.45
CA THR A 110 -6.09 13.76 4.00
C THR A 110 -5.29 12.63 3.37
N PRO A 111 -5.94 11.70 2.64
CA PRO A 111 -5.22 10.66 1.92
C PRO A 111 -4.29 11.28 0.87
N PRO A 112 -3.14 10.64 0.57
CA PRO A 112 -2.28 11.09 -0.51
C PRO A 112 -3.05 11.05 -1.84
N LYS A 113 -3.05 12.16 -2.58
CA LYS A 113 -3.78 12.25 -3.86
C LYS A 113 -3.08 11.43 -4.93
N ARG A 114 -3.81 10.49 -5.52
CA ARG A 114 -3.41 9.73 -6.71
C ARG A 114 -3.29 10.61 -7.96
N SER A 115 -2.17 11.31 -8.08
CA SER A 115 -1.81 12.09 -9.26
C SER A 115 -0.50 11.61 -9.86
N ALA A 116 -0.37 11.67 -11.19
CA ALA A 116 0.87 11.31 -11.88
C ALA A 116 2.07 12.10 -11.34
N ALA A 117 1.87 13.39 -11.02
CA ALA A 117 2.90 14.25 -10.43
C ALA A 117 3.34 13.79 -9.03
N TYR A 118 2.43 13.25 -8.21
CA TYR A 118 2.78 12.68 -6.91
C TYR A 118 3.60 11.40 -7.08
N ILE A 119 3.13 10.48 -7.93
CA ILE A 119 3.82 9.18 -8.17
C ILE A 119 5.23 9.40 -8.69
N LEU A 120 5.41 10.30 -9.67
CA LEU A 120 6.73 10.64 -10.21
C LEU A 120 7.67 11.26 -9.16
N ARG A 121 7.15 12.09 -8.24
CA ARG A 121 7.95 12.69 -7.16
C ARG A 121 8.31 11.69 -6.06
N HIS A 122 7.49 10.67 -5.88
CA HIS A 122 7.64 9.64 -4.86
C HIS A 122 8.03 8.27 -5.46
N ASN A 123 8.60 8.28 -6.67
CA ASN A 123 9.18 7.10 -7.30
C ASN A 123 10.64 6.94 -6.85
N ASN A 124 10.85 6.85 -5.54
CA ASN A 124 12.14 6.51 -4.95
C ASN A 124 12.01 5.44 -3.88
N ALA A 125 13.09 4.70 -3.63
CA ALA A 125 13.08 3.54 -2.73
C ALA A 125 12.71 3.91 -1.28
N GLU A 126 13.12 5.08 -0.81
CA GLU A 126 12.82 5.54 0.56
C GLU A 126 11.33 5.85 0.72
N THR A 127 10.73 6.57 -0.23
CA THR A 127 9.30 6.87 -0.22
C THR A 127 8.44 5.63 -0.37
N VAL A 128 8.88 4.62 -1.13
CA VAL A 128 8.19 3.32 -1.20
C VAL A 128 8.12 2.68 0.19
N LYS A 129 9.25 2.61 0.92
CA LYS A 129 9.29 2.07 2.28
C LYS A 129 8.40 2.87 3.24
N GLN A 130 8.37 4.19 3.11
CA GLN A 130 7.50 5.05 3.93
C GLN A 130 6.02 4.72 3.68
N LEU A 131 5.60 4.58 2.41
CA LEU A 131 4.23 4.20 2.05
C LEU A 131 3.86 2.79 2.57
N GLU A 132 4.77 1.82 2.49
CA GLU A 132 4.55 0.47 3.02
C GLU A 132 4.40 0.46 4.55
N ASN A 133 5.22 1.23 5.26
CA ASN A 133 5.12 1.39 6.71
C ASN A 133 3.78 2.03 7.09
N GLU A 134 3.37 3.09 6.39
CA GLU A 134 2.09 3.76 6.64
C GLU A 134 0.89 2.80 6.41
N ILE A 135 0.92 2.00 5.34
CA ILE A 135 -0.10 0.97 5.10
C ILE A 135 -0.14 -0.02 6.26
N SER A 136 1.02 -0.50 6.71
CA SER A 136 1.14 -1.48 7.79
C SER A 136 0.59 -0.91 9.11
N GLU A 137 0.93 0.33 9.45
CA GLU A 137 0.42 1.02 10.64
C GLU A 137 -1.10 1.22 10.59
N LEU A 138 -1.64 1.63 9.43
CA LEU A 138 -3.08 1.81 9.26
C LEU A 138 -3.83 0.47 9.34
N GLN A 139 -3.28 -0.59 8.77
CA GLN A 139 -3.85 -1.94 8.88
C GLN A 139 -3.84 -2.43 10.32
N ALA A 140 -2.72 -2.28 11.04
CA ALA A 140 -2.62 -2.63 12.45
C ALA A 140 -3.62 -1.85 13.30
N LYS A 141 -3.78 -0.54 13.05
CA LYS A 141 -4.78 0.29 13.73
C LYS A 141 -6.20 -0.21 13.45
N ARG A 142 -6.52 -0.54 12.19
CA ARG A 142 -7.83 -1.08 11.82
C ARG A 142 -8.14 -2.39 12.55
N MET A 143 -7.17 -3.30 12.60
CA MET A 143 -7.31 -4.57 13.33
C MET A 143 -7.51 -4.33 14.82
N ALA A 144 -6.71 -3.46 15.44
CA ALA A 144 -6.87 -3.11 16.85
C ALA A 144 -8.26 -2.50 17.14
N THR A 145 -8.75 -1.60 16.30
CA THR A 145 -10.11 -1.05 16.45
C THR A 145 -11.19 -2.12 16.30
N SER A 146 -11.03 -3.04 15.34
CA SER A 146 -11.96 -4.15 15.14
C SER A 146 -11.98 -5.09 16.36
N GLN A 147 -10.81 -5.34 16.95
CA GLN A 147 -10.68 -6.16 18.16
C GLN A 147 -11.35 -5.53 19.37
N VAL A 148 -11.11 -4.24 19.63
CA VAL A 148 -11.77 -3.52 20.72
C VAL A 148 -13.29 -3.55 20.56
N TYR A 149 -13.77 -3.39 19.33
CA TYR A 149 -15.19 -3.47 19.03
C TYR A 149 -15.75 -4.90 19.26
N CYS A 150 -15.09 -5.94 18.74
CA CYS A 150 -15.49 -7.34 18.96
C CYS A 150 -15.54 -7.69 20.45
N GLU A 151 -14.53 -7.29 21.24
CA GLU A 151 -14.50 -7.51 22.68
C GLU A 151 -15.67 -6.80 23.39
N SER A 152 -15.99 -5.58 22.96
CA SER A 152 -17.17 -4.86 23.46
C SER A 152 -18.48 -5.57 23.13
N MET A 153 -18.64 -6.05 21.90
CA MET A 153 -19.83 -6.78 21.47
C MET A 153 -19.97 -8.12 22.18
N ARG A 154 -18.86 -8.87 22.31
CA ARG A 154 -18.80 -10.12 23.08
C ARG A 154 -19.37 -9.92 24.48
N LYS A 155 -18.89 -8.91 25.19
CA LYS A 155 -19.34 -8.61 26.55
C LYS A 155 -20.84 -8.31 26.60
N LYS A 156 -21.35 -7.48 25.67
CA LYS A 156 -22.79 -7.16 25.61
C LYS A 156 -23.65 -8.41 25.32
N ILE A 157 -23.21 -9.27 24.41
CA ILE A 157 -23.89 -10.52 24.06
C ILE A 157 -23.89 -11.48 25.26
N GLU A 158 -22.76 -11.61 25.97
CA GLU A 158 -22.65 -12.40 27.19
C GLU A 158 -23.59 -11.87 28.30
N GLU A 159 -23.64 -10.55 28.50
CA GLU A 159 -24.58 -9.89 29.43
C GLU A 159 -26.05 -10.22 29.08
N PHE A 160 -26.42 -10.21 27.79
CA PHE A 160 -27.76 -10.63 27.35
C PHE A 160 -28.03 -12.11 27.64
N TYR A 161 -27.08 -12.99 27.36
CA TYR A 161 -27.26 -14.42 27.65
C TYR A 161 -27.47 -14.68 29.13
N GLU A 162 -26.77 -13.96 30.01
CA GLU A 162 -26.93 -14.07 31.46
C GLU A 162 -28.26 -13.49 31.94
N GLN A 163 -28.59 -12.26 31.51
CA GLN A 163 -29.81 -11.56 31.94
C GLN A 163 -31.09 -12.35 31.61
N TYR A 164 -31.12 -13.03 30.47
CA TYR A 164 -32.30 -13.76 29.98
C TYR A 164 -32.19 -15.27 30.13
N GLN A 165 -31.16 -15.75 30.86
CA GLN A 165 -30.90 -17.17 31.14
C GLN A 165 -30.92 -18.04 29.87
N ILE A 166 -30.28 -17.57 28.80
CA ILE A 166 -30.22 -18.27 27.52
C ILE A 166 -29.22 -19.44 27.64
N GLY A 167 -29.72 -20.65 27.42
CA GLY A 167 -28.95 -21.89 27.52
C GLY A 167 -27.88 -21.99 26.43
N LEU A 168 -26.78 -22.72 26.71
CA LEU A 168 -25.65 -22.86 25.78
C LEU A 168 -26.04 -23.36 24.39
N SER A 169 -27.07 -24.20 24.29
CA SER A 169 -27.59 -24.73 23.01
C SER A 169 -28.33 -23.70 22.15
N GLU A 170 -28.73 -22.57 22.73
CA GLU A 170 -29.46 -21.48 22.06
C GLU A 170 -28.56 -20.29 21.71
N ARG A 171 -27.29 -20.33 22.15
CA ARG A 171 -26.30 -19.29 21.88
C ARG A 171 -25.75 -19.46 20.48
N HIS A 172 -25.58 -18.34 19.77
CA HIS A 172 -24.93 -18.36 18.47
C HIS A 172 -23.41 -18.53 18.64
N PRO A 173 -22.77 -19.49 17.95
CA PRO A 173 -21.33 -19.69 18.04
C PRO A 173 -20.61 -18.65 17.18
N ILE A 174 -19.97 -17.67 17.83
CA ILE A 174 -19.14 -16.65 17.19
C ILE A 174 -17.68 -16.92 17.53
N ASP A 175 -16.81 -16.94 16.53
CA ASP A 175 -15.36 -17.09 16.70
C ASP A 175 -14.70 -15.73 17.01
N PHE A 176 -14.58 -15.42 18.31
CA PHE A 176 -13.93 -14.21 18.77
C PHE A 176 -12.39 -14.26 18.74
N GLU A 177 -11.77 -15.41 18.43
CA GLU A 177 -10.31 -15.54 18.37
C GLU A 177 -9.77 -15.12 16.99
N ASN A 178 -10.55 -15.32 15.92
CA ASN A 178 -10.19 -14.92 14.57
C ASN A 178 -11.09 -13.79 14.06
N ILE A 179 -10.71 -12.55 14.35
CA ILE A 179 -11.50 -11.36 14.00
C ILE A 179 -11.37 -11.08 12.50
N THR A 180 -12.44 -11.38 11.76
CA THR A 180 -12.62 -10.98 10.36
C THR A 180 -13.81 -10.02 10.23
N PRO A 181 -13.99 -9.37 9.07
CA PRO A 181 -15.20 -8.59 8.79
C PRO A 181 -16.48 -9.41 9.01
N GLU A 182 -16.46 -10.70 8.66
CA GLU A 182 -17.59 -11.60 8.86
C GLU A 182 -17.89 -11.82 10.36
N THR A 183 -16.86 -11.91 11.22
CA THR A 183 -17.04 -11.98 12.68
C THR A 183 -17.75 -10.74 13.22
N LEU A 184 -17.43 -9.54 12.71
CA LEU A 184 -18.09 -8.29 13.10
C LEU A 184 -19.58 -8.33 12.71
N ASP A 185 -19.89 -8.74 11.48
CA ASP A 185 -21.26 -8.87 10.98
C ASP A 185 -22.06 -9.94 11.74
N GLU A 186 -21.40 -11.01 12.21
CA GLU A 186 -22.00 -12.02 13.10
C GLU A 186 -22.30 -11.45 14.48
N CYS A 187 -21.40 -10.66 15.05
CA CYS A 187 -21.62 -9.97 16.32
C CYS A 187 -22.83 -9.01 16.25
N ASP A 188 -22.92 -8.20 15.19
CA ASP A 188 -24.03 -7.27 14.99
C ASP A 188 -25.37 -8.00 14.87
N ARG A 189 -25.42 -9.04 14.01
CA ARG A 189 -26.65 -9.83 13.82
C ARG A 189 -27.11 -10.52 15.09
N GLU A 190 -26.18 -11.07 15.86
CA GLU A 190 -26.52 -11.74 17.11
C GLU A 190 -26.98 -10.74 18.17
N TYR A 191 -26.33 -9.57 18.23
CA TYR A 191 -26.76 -8.49 19.12
C TYR A 191 -28.18 -8.01 18.77
N ASP A 192 -28.48 -7.76 17.50
CA ASP A 192 -29.82 -7.37 17.04
C ASP A 192 -30.87 -8.44 17.35
N ARG A 193 -30.55 -9.71 17.08
CA ARG A 193 -31.42 -10.85 17.43
C ARG A 193 -31.74 -10.87 18.91
N LEU A 194 -30.74 -10.67 19.77
CA LEU A 194 -30.91 -10.65 21.21
C LEU A 194 -31.72 -9.43 21.65
N ASP A 195 -31.44 -8.24 21.14
CA ASP A 195 -32.20 -7.02 21.46
C ASP A 195 -33.69 -7.18 21.08
N ASP A 196 -33.98 -7.71 19.90
CA ASP A 196 -35.35 -7.99 19.45
C ASP A 196 -36.08 -9.00 20.35
N MET A 197 -35.39 -10.10 20.71
CA MET A 197 -35.92 -11.07 21.67
C MET A 197 -36.20 -10.44 23.03
N CYS A 198 -35.32 -9.55 23.48
CA CYS A 198 -35.46 -8.85 24.76
C CYS A 198 -36.63 -7.88 24.74
N ARG A 199 -36.79 -7.09 23.67
CA ARG A 199 -37.95 -6.20 23.50
C ARG A 199 -39.26 -7.00 23.50
N ALA A 200 -39.30 -8.13 22.80
CA ALA A 200 -40.48 -9.00 22.78
C ALA A 200 -40.78 -9.61 24.16
N ARG A 201 -39.75 -10.10 24.88
CA ARG A 201 -39.91 -10.68 26.21
C ARG A 201 -40.25 -9.64 27.27
N LYS A 202 -39.72 -8.42 27.18
CA LYS A 202 -40.03 -7.33 28.11
C LYS A 202 -41.52 -7.04 28.14
N ALA A 203 -42.18 -6.99 26.97
CA ALA A 203 -43.63 -6.83 26.92
C ALA A 203 -44.39 -7.95 27.66
N ILE A 204 -43.89 -9.19 27.59
CA ILE A 204 -44.49 -10.33 28.30
C ILE A 204 -44.23 -10.25 29.81
N ILE A 205 -42.99 -9.91 30.21
CA ILE A 205 -42.59 -9.74 31.61
C ILE A 205 -43.39 -8.61 32.26
N ASP A 206 -43.51 -7.46 31.60
CA ASP A 206 -44.27 -6.31 32.09
C ASP A 206 -45.75 -6.68 32.34
N VAL A 207 -46.36 -7.46 31.44
CA VAL A 207 -47.73 -7.99 31.62
C VAL A 207 -47.81 -8.97 32.78
N PHE A 208 -46.81 -9.84 32.94
CA PHE A 208 -46.77 -10.82 34.03
C PHE A 208 -46.58 -10.16 35.40
N GLU A 209 -45.74 -9.13 35.48
CA GLU A 209 -45.55 -8.32 36.69
C GLU A 209 -46.82 -7.55 37.05
N GLN A 210 -47.50 -6.94 36.07
CA GLN A 210 -48.80 -6.29 36.29
C GLN A 210 -49.85 -7.27 36.81
N TRP A 211 -49.92 -8.47 36.24
CA TRP A 211 -50.83 -9.52 36.72
C TRP A 211 -50.50 -9.95 38.16
N LYS A 212 -49.22 -10.17 38.48
CA LYS A 212 -48.77 -10.52 39.83
C LYS A 212 -49.14 -9.43 40.85
N LEU A 213 -48.96 -8.16 40.49
CA LEU A 213 -49.33 -7.02 41.34
C LEU A 213 -50.85 -6.99 41.58
N LEU A 214 -51.65 -7.22 40.54
CA LEU A 214 -53.11 -7.27 40.64
C LEU A 214 -53.57 -8.40 41.56
N VAL A 215 -53.01 -9.60 41.41
CA VAL A 215 -53.32 -10.75 42.27
C VAL A 215 -52.98 -10.43 43.71
N GLN A 216 -51.80 -9.85 43.97
CA GLN A 216 -51.38 -9.48 45.33
C GLN A 216 -52.34 -8.47 45.97
N GLN A 217 -52.68 -7.39 45.27
CA GLN A 217 -53.63 -6.38 45.73
C GLN A 217 -55.01 -6.97 46.01
N HIS A 218 -55.49 -7.91 45.18
CA HIS A 218 -56.79 -8.55 45.39
C HIS A 218 -56.78 -9.51 46.58
N THR A 219 -55.66 -10.19 46.80
CA THR A 219 -55.49 -11.09 47.95
C THR A 219 -55.44 -10.29 49.26
N GLU A 220 -54.77 -9.13 49.26
CA GLU A 220 -54.73 -8.18 50.38
C GLU A 220 -56.09 -7.53 50.68
N PHE A 221 -56.99 -7.43 49.69
CA PHE A 221 -58.35 -6.93 49.88
C PHE A 221 -59.33 -7.98 50.45
N LEU A 222 -59.05 -9.27 50.23
CA LEU A 222 -59.90 -10.39 50.66
C LEU A 222 -59.57 -10.90 52.07
N VAL A 223 -58.47 -10.44 52.65
CA VAL A 223 -58.04 -10.67 54.05
C VAL A 223 -58.47 -9.48 54.91
#